data_AF-A0A411HLT6-F1
#
_entry.id   AF-A0A411HLT6-F1
#
_cell.length_a   1.000
_cell.length_b   1.000
_cell.length_c   1.000
_cell.angle_alpha   90.00
_cell.angle_beta   90.00
_cell.angle_gamma   90.00
#
_symmetry.space_group_name_H-M   'P 1'
#
loop_
_entity.id
_entity.type
_entity.pdbx_description
1 polymer ?
#
loop_
_entity_poly.entity_id
_entity_poly.type
_entity_poly.pdbx_seq_one_letter_code
_entity_poly.pdbx_strand_id
1 'polypeptide(L)' 'MKVVMLVVIAASFLGLGGCAASGSSLARADSMDANIDQEKIVTVNQWSRDHGATTIWVTLPTKPRVTLAKETL' A
#
# COMPACT_ATOMS: atom_id res chain seq x y z
N MET A 1 -23.41 -32.04 -22.59
CA MET A 1 -21.94 -32.10 -22.47
C MET A 1 -21.28 -30.71 -22.48
N LYS A 2 -21.53 -29.84 -23.47
CA LYS A 2 -20.98 -28.47 -23.53
C LYS A 2 -21.27 -27.59 -22.30
N VAL A 3 -22.47 -27.68 -21.74
CA VAL A 3 -22.89 -26.89 -20.56
C VAL A 3 -22.14 -27.32 -19.29
N VAL A 4 -21.88 -28.61 -19.12
CA VAL A 4 -21.15 -29.15 -17.95
C VAL A 4 -19.69 -28.68 -17.96
N MET A 5 -19.06 -28.61 -19.14
CA MET A 5 -17.70 -28.12 -19.30
C MET A 5 -17.56 -26.63 -18.92
N LEU A 6 -18.54 -25.81 -19.27
CA LEU A 6 -18.54 -24.38 -18.91
C LEU A 6 -18.68 -24.16 -17.40
N VAL A 7 -19.48 -24.97 -16.72
CA VAL A 7 -19.66 -24.89 -15.26
C VAL A 7 -18.37 -25.26 -14.51
N VAL A 8 -17.64 -26.27 -14.97
CA VAL A 8 -16.36 -26.68 -14.36
C VAL A 8 -15.29 -25.60 -14.53
N ILE A 9 -15.23 -24.96 -15.71
CA ILE A 9 -14.31 -23.85 -15.97
C ILE A 9 -14.65 -22.67 -15.05
N ALA A 10 -15.92 -22.27 -14.96
CA ALA A 10 -16.34 -21.19 -14.07
C ALA A 10 -16.02 -21.46 -12.59
N ALA A 11 -16.20 -22.70 -12.12
CA ALA A 11 -15.87 -23.10 -10.75
C ALA A 11 -14.36 -23.03 -10.46
N SER A 12 -13.51 -23.36 -11.45
CA SER A 12 -12.05 -23.29 -11.28
C SER A 12 -11.51 -21.86 -11.16
N PHE A 13 -12.14 -20.87 -11.80
CA PHE A 13 -11.77 -19.45 -11.65
C PHE A 13 -12.17 -18.86 -10.29
N LEU A 14 -13.25 -19.36 -9.68
CA LEU A 14 -13.68 -18.91 -8.34
C LEU A 14 -12.74 -19.39 -7.22
N GLY A 15 -12.02 -20.50 -7.41
CA GLY A 15 -11.08 -21.03 -6.42
C GLY A 15 -9.74 -20.27 -6.33
N LEU A 16 -9.32 -19.60 -7.40
CA LEU A 16 -8.05 -18.87 -7.45
C LEU A 16 -8.14 -17.43 -6.92
N GLY A 17 -9.34 -16.88 -6.76
CA GLY A 17 -9.56 -15.52 -6.24
C GLY A 17 -9.37 -15.36 -4.72
N GLY A 18 -9.27 -16.47 -3.98
CA GLY A 18 -9.24 -16.47 -2.51
C GLY A 18 -7.90 -16.08 -1.88
N CYS A 19 -6.78 -16.14 -2.61
CA CYS A 19 -5.46 -15.86 -2.02
C CYS A 19 -5.02 -14.39 -2.11
N ALA A 20 -5.67 -13.55 -2.91
CA ALA A 20 -5.30 -12.13 -3.01
C ALA A 20 -5.98 -11.23 -1.96
N ALA A 21 -7.00 -11.74 -1.25
CA ALA A 21 -7.77 -10.96 -0.26
C ALA A 21 -7.09 -10.86 1.12
N SER A 22 -5.98 -11.58 1.34
CA SER A 22 -5.25 -11.60 2.61
C SER A 22 -3.99 -10.73 2.54
N GLY A 23 -4.13 -9.46 2.16
CA GLY A 23 -3.00 -8.58 1.87
C GLY A 23 -3.04 -7.18 2.48
N SER A 24 -4.01 -6.86 3.34
CA SER A 24 -4.09 -5.52 3.94
C SER A 24 -4.38 -5.56 5.44
N SER A 25 -3.54 -6.23 6.22
CA SER A 25 -3.27 -5.67 7.55
C SER A 25 -2.38 -4.44 7.31
N LEU A 26 -3.02 -3.27 7.15
CA LEU A 26 -2.33 -2.04 7.47
C LEU A 26 -1.91 -2.17 8.92
N ALA A 27 -0.67 -2.57 9.15
CA ALA A 27 -0.06 -2.62 10.47
C ALA A 27 -0.25 -1.24 11.10
N ARG A 28 -1.28 -1.11 11.93
CA ARG A 28 -1.58 0.12 12.65
C ARG A 28 -0.56 0.18 13.78
N ALA A 29 0.55 0.85 13.51
CA ALA A 29 1.57 1.10 14.51
C ALA A 29 0.95 1.97 15.60
N ASP A 30 0.80 1.39 16.80
CA ASP A 30 0.25 2.01 18.01
C ASP A 30 1.09 3.20 18.51
N SER A 31 2.28 3.42 17.92
CA SER A 31 3.11 4.62 18.08
C SER A 31 3.78 4.96 16.75
N MET A 32 3.06 5.66 15.87
CA MET A 32 3.72 6.30 14.73
C MET A 32 4.62 7.41 15.27
N ASP A 33 5.94 7.22 15.13
CA ASP A 33 6.96 8.24 15.44
C ASP A 33 6.53 9.57 14.79
N ALA A 34 6.41 10.61 15.62
CA ALA A 34 5.95 11.94 15.20
C ALA A 34 6.84 12.56 14.11
N ASN A 35 8.06 12.07 13.96
CA ASN A 35 9.00 12.47 12.93
C ASN A 35 8.72 11.83 11.58
N ILE A 36 7.87 10.80 11.48
CA ILE A 36 7.50 10.20 10.21
C ILE A 36 6.60 11.17 9.42
N ASP A 37 6.91 11.32 8.14
CA ASP A 37 6.13 12.09 7.19
C ASP A 37 4.96 11.25 6.64
N GLN A 38 3.86 11.26 7.40
CA GLN A 38 2.64 10.52 7.06
C GLN A 38 2.02 11.00 5.75
N GLU A 39 2.08 12.30 5.46
CA GLU A 39 1.51 12.88 4.24
C GLU A 39 2.20 12.33 3.01
N LYS A 40 3.54 12.24 3.05
CA LYS A 40 4.32 11.63 1.96
C LYS A 40 4.00 10.15 1.79
N ILE A 41 3.86 9.39 2.89
CA ILE A 41 3.49 7.97 2.82
C ILE A 41 2.13 7.81 2.15
N VAL A 42 1.12 8.55 2.59
CA VAL A 42 -0.24 8.48 2.04
C VAL A 42 -0.24 8.84 0.56
N THR A 43 0.43 9.94 0.19
CA THR A 43 0.53 10.42 -1.19
C THR A 43 1.16 9.39 -2.12
N VAL A 44 2.32 8.84 -1.77
CA VAL A 44 3.03 7.85 -2.60
C VAL A 44 2.27 6.53 -2.68
N ASN A 45 1.65 6.09 -1.58
CA ASN A 45 0.84 4.88 -1.57
C ASN A 45 -0.42 5.05 -2.44
N GLN A 46 -1.06 6.22 -2.42
CA GLN A 46 -2.21 6.49 -3.28
C GLN A 46 -1.81 6.51 -4.76
N TRP A 47 -0.76 7.27 -5.10
CA TRP A 47 -0.24 7.30 -6.47
C TRP A 47 0.09 5.90 -6.98
N SER A 48 0.73 5.06 -6.16
CA SER A 48 1.09 3.71 -6.58
C SER A 48 -0.14 2.84 -6.84
N ARG A 49 -1.16 2.91 -5.97
CA ARG A 49 -2.44 2.22 -6.20
C ARG A 49 -3.10 2.67 -7.50
N ASP A 50 -3.11 3.96 -7.77
CA ASP A 50 -3.75 4.54 -8.96
C ASP A 50 -3.04 4.11 -10.27
N HIS A 51 -1.77 3.68 -10.19
CA HIS A 51 -0.96 3.24 -11.31
C HIS A 51 -0.73 1.71 -11.34
N GLY A 52 -1.42 0.94 -10.50
CA GLY A 52 -1.25 -0.51 -10.42
C GLY A 52 0.12 -0.96 -9.89
N ALA A 53 0.81 -0.08 -9.17
CA ALA A 53 2.10 -0.34 -8.54
C ALA A 53 1.96 -0.60 -7.03
N THR A 54 2.96 -1.24 -6.43
CA THR A 54 3.03 -1.48 -4.98
C THR A 54 4.22 -0.75 -4.37
N THR A 55 3.98 0.08 -3.35
CA THR A 55 5.03 0.75 -2.59
C THR A 55 5.56 -0.16 -1.49
N ILE A 56 6.87 -0.34 -1.42
CA ILE A 56 7.55 -1.00 -0.29
C ILE A 56 8.52 0.00 0.32
N TRP A 57 8.36 0.29 1.60
CA TRP A 57 9.22 1.22 2.34
C TRP A 57 10.35 0.45 3.02
N VAL A 58 11.58 0.59 2.51
CA VAL A 58 12.79 0.08 3.20
C VAL A 58 13.11 0.94 4.42
N THR A 59 12.81 2.23 4.36
CA THR A 59 12.89 3.19 5.46
C THR A 59 11.74 4.18 5.33
N LEU A 60 11.06 4.47 6.43
CA LEU A 60 9.95 5.41 6.42
C LEU A 60 10.48 6.85 6.21
N PRO A 61 9.81 7.66 5.38
CA PRO A 61 10.20 9.05 5.20
C PRO A 61 10.00 9.80 6.50
N THR A 62 10.95 10.66 6.83
CA THR A 62 10.86 11.55 7.99
C THR A 62 10.66 12.99 7.54
N LYS A 63 9.99 13.79 8.37
CA LYS A 63 9.81 15.22 8.15
C LYS A 63 11.18 15.89 8.03
N PRO A 64 11.32 16.90 7.15
CA PRO A 64 12.54 17.68 7.09
C PRO A 64 12.79 18.33 8.46
N ARG A 65 14.02 18.18 8.97
CA ARG A 65 14.45 18.95 10.14
C ARG A 65 14.51 20.41 9.70
N VAL A 66 13.64 21.25 10.24
CA VAL A 66 13.75 22.70 10.08
C VAL A 66 14.96 23.14 10.88
N THR A 67 16.14 23.08 10.26
CA THR A 67 17.25 23.90 10.73
C THR A 67 16.84 25.32 10.38
N LEU A 68 16.34 26.07 11.36
CA LEU A 68 16.20 27.51 11.25
C LEU A 68 17.61 28.03 10.95
N ALA A 69 17.92 28.20 9.66
CA ALA A 69 18.98 29.08 9.25
C ALA A 69 18.58 30.44 9.80
N LYS A 70 19.16 30.77 10.95
CA LYS A 70 19.09 32.08 11.57
C LYS A 70 19.61 33.03 10.50
N GLU A 71 18.68 33.69 9.80
CA GLU A 71 18.98 34.85 8.97
C GLU A 71 19.51 35.94 9.92
N THR A 72 20.80 35.83 10.25
CA THR A 72 21.63 36.95 10.64
C THR A 72 22.37 37.38 9.40
N LEU A 73 21.74 38.25 8.62
CA LEU A 73 22.40 39.31 7.86
C LEU A 73 21.52 40.55 7.93
#